data_AF-A0A091CWY9-F1
#
_entry.id   AF-A0A091CWY9-F1
#
_cell.length_a   1.000
_cell.length_b   1.000
_cell.length_c   1.000
_cell.angle_alpha   90.00
_cell.angle_beta   90.00
_cell.angle_gamma   90.00
#
_symmetry.space_group_name_H-M   'P 1'
#
loop_
_entity.id
_entity.type
_entity.pdbx_description
1 polymer ?
#
loop_
_entity_poly.entity_id
_entity_poly.type
_entity_poly.pdbx_seq_one_letter_code
_entity_poly.pdbx_strand_id
1 'polypeptide(L)'
;MDSDEPLEDETKDRTETVLAPQSSDDMLYCEAEAPSTVEKEKPTWEDLETDLEIEDTERSFTTGQRELYLEACKLVGVVPVSYFIRNMEEPYMKLSHHGLGPMGTKAIAIALVSNTAIIGLELEDNCIMEEGVLSLVEMLHENYYLQELNISDNDLGLEGAKIISDFLQRNISSLWQLELSGNNFKEESAALLCQALSANYRIRKLNLSHNEFSDKGGEYLGQMLALNVGLQLLDLSWNHFHIQGAVALCSGLRANVTLKKLNLSMNGFGNEGALALGEVLRLNSCLTHVDVSGNDISNEGVSKLSRGLEYNKTLQVLKLFLNPISMDGAVSLILSIKKNPKSQMEELDVSNVVVTEQFSKILDGLYAVHPQLDVLYDTVKGLSCKKQALSLRTKPMKLIQSYVDQHKIPLVAFFKSLNPTGAMEMPVSEFRRALLQQNKVPMSQDQVGELIKKLEESKGMVNFRHCVCPEPGLQPGHHSAAVTAHLAAPLSDMQQHGAPTRRRTLNKSPEHPHGKQGEKTEGSGNFHEQEETTKTSKIESSVNICDYNHLKPPGYSLDILDKTVANKDIFRDPALKGKAHLAAPVKFKER
;
A
#
# COMPACT_ATOMS: atom_id res chain seq x y z
N MET A 1 40.93 -64.41 -27.64
CA MET A 1 39.94 -63.42 -28.12
C MET A 1 40.07 -62.23 -27.18
N ASP A 2 41.14 -61.44 -27.25
CA ASP A 2 41.75 -60.72 -28.41
C ASP A 2 40.85 -59.54 -28.83
N SER A 3 41.31 -58.30 -28.98
CA SER A 3 42.67 -57.75 -28.74
C SER A 3 42.66 -56.21 -28.62
N ASP A 4 43.62 -55.69 -27.85
CA ASP A 4 44.58 -54.59 -28.12
C ASP A 4 44.13 -53.25 -28.78
N GLU A 5 44.30 -52.17 -27.99
CA GLU A 5 44.99 -50.86 -28.20
C GLU A 5 45.29 -50.20 -29.59
N PRO A 6 45.66 -48.88 -29.64
CA PRO A 6 45.53 -48.00 -30.81
C PRO A 6 46.85 -47.59 -31.52
N LEU A 7 46.75 -46.61 -32.44
CA LEU A 7 47.84 -45.88 -33.16
C LEU A 7 47.50 -44.35 -33.12
N GLU A 8 48.37 -43.39 -32.77
CA GLU A 8 49.67 -42.89 -33.34
C GLU A 8 49.52 -41.96 -34.59
N ASP A 9 50.29 -40.88 -34.83
CA ASP A 9 50.97 -39.86 -33.96
C ASP A 9 50.94 -38.46 -34.68
N GLU A 10 51.91 -37.54 -34.90
CA GLU A 10 53.39 -37.42 -34.76
C GLU A 10 53.79 -36.02 -34.23
N THR A 11 54.17 -35.91 -32.95
CA THR A 11 55.13 -34.89 -32.40
C THR A 11 54.74 -33.39 -32.28
N LYS A 12 55.52 -32.45 -31.67
CA LYS A 12 56.93 -32.46 -31.16
C LYS A 12 57.16 -31.43 -30.02
N ASP A 13 58.14 -31.71 -29.14
CA ASP A 13 58.89 -30.87 -28.14
C ASP A 13 58.24 -29.63 -27.44
N ARG A 14 58.32 -29.43 -26.11
CA ARG A 14 59.48 -29.24 -25.19
C ARG A 14 60.31 -27.96 -25.51
N THR A 15 60.80 -27.16 -24.57
CA THR A 15 61.04 -27.35 -23.11
C THR A 15 60.91 -26.03 -22.31
N GLU A 16 60.98 -26.08 -20.98
CA GLU A 16 60.86 -24.95 -20.03
C GLU A 16 62.17 -24.13 -19.86
N THR A 17 62.11 -22.82 -19.53
CA THR A 17 62.68 -22.19 -18.28
C THR A 17 62.71 -20.63 -18.28
N VAL A 18 61.88 -20.02 -17.41
CA VAL A 18 62.23 -19.13 -16.27
C VAL A 18 63.40 -18.07 -16.36
N LEU A 19 63.02 -16.77 -16.30
CA LEU A 19 63.67 -15.54 -15.72
C LEU A 19 64.80 -14.69 -16.40
N ALA A 20 64.46 -13.39 -16.63
CA ALA A 20 65.25 -12.14 -16.39
C ALA A 20 66.47 -11.75 -17.30
N PRO A 21 67.01 -10.48 -17.27
CA PRO A 21 66.35 -9.15 -17.37
C PRO A 21 67.12 -8.06 -18.21
N GLN A 22 66.53 -6.83 -18.32
CA GLN A 22 67.14 -5.48 -18.59
C GLN A 22 67.51 -4.98 -20.02
N SER A 23 67.51 -3.63 -20.14
CA SER A 23 68.00 -2.72 -21.22
C SER A 23 67.19 -2.66 -22.53
N SER A 24 67.14 -1.55 -23.30
CA SER A 24 67.94 -0.29 -23.27
C SER A 24 67.12 0.98 -23.60
N ASP A 25 67.79 2.14 -23.59
CA ASP A 25 67.26 3.50 -23.79
C ASP A 25 66.79 3.83 -25.23
N ASP A 26 65.92 4.83 -25.38
CA ASP A 26 66.34 6.17 -25.85
C ASP A 26 65.29 7.27 -25.59
N MET A 27 65.73 8.51 -25.36
CA MET A 27 64.87 9.72 -25.24
C MET A 27 65.58 10.93 -25.86
N LEU A 28 64.81 11.82 -26.51
CA LEU A 28 65.33 13.12 -26.98
C LEU A 28 64.38 14.27 -26.68
N TYR A 29 64.96 15.47 -26.51
CA TYR A 29 64.42 16.59 -25.74
C TYR A 29 64.71 17.91 -26.47
N CYS A 30 63.81 18.90 -26.37
CA CYS A 30 64.04 20.33 -26.63
C CYS A 30 63.10 21.08 -25.66
N GLU A 31 63.56 21.58 -24.50
CA GLU A 31 64.37 22.80 -24.25
C GLU A 31 63.54 24.10 -24.21
N ALA A 32 63.98 25.08 -23.39
CA ALA A 32 63.13 26.17 -22.89
C ALA A 32 63.89 27.46 -22.51
N GLU A 33 63.16 28.59 -22.48
CA GLU A 33 63.55 29.93 -21.97
C GLU A 33 64.70 30.64 -22.76
N ALA A 34 65.00 31.95 -22.65
CA ALA A 34 64.66 33.00 -21.68
C ALA A 34 64.56 34.43 -22.36
N PRO A 35 64.25 35.55 -21.65
CA PRO A 35 63.77 36.82 -22.24
C PRO A 35 64.74 38.03 -22.21
N SER A 36 64.39 39.17 -22.86
CA SER A 36 64.89 40.52 -22.49
C SER A 36 64.14 41.76 -23.09
N THR A 37 63.85 42.73 -22.21
CA THR A 37 63.86 44.23 -22.34
C THR A 37 63.30 45.01 -23.56
N VAL A 38 62.50 46.07 -23.31
CA VAL A 38 62.85 47.54 -23.42
C VAL A 38 61.64 48.41 -22.98
N GLU A 39 61.83 49.73 -22.74
CA GLU A 39 60.90 50.65 -22.03
C GLU A 39 59.98 51.54 -22.92
N LYS A 40 58.95 52.15 -22.28
CA LYS A 40 58.21 53.40 -22.65
C LYS A 40 57.32 53.30 -23.91
N GLU A 41 56.27 54.11 -24.10
CA GLU A 41 55.92 55.44 -23.54
C GLU A 41 54.39 55.65 -23.42
N LYS A 42 53.91 56.76 -22.83
CA LYS A 42 52.48 57.16 -22.82
C LYS A 42 52.14 58.08 -24.01
N PRO A 43 50.87 58.07 -24.46
CA PRO A 43 50.17 59.35 -24.59
C PRO A 43 48.81 59.37 -23.85
N THR A 44 48.31 60.57 -23.59
CA THR A 44 47.00 60.88 -22.99
C THR A 44 46.00 61.30 -24.05
N TRP A 45 44.75 60.86 -23.92
CA TRP A 45 43.57 61.57 -24.41
C TRP A 45 42.48 61.47 -23.33
N GLU A 46 41.80 62.59 -23.09
CA GLU A 46 40.67 62.75 -22.17
C GLU A 46 39.35 62.77 -22.98
N ASP A 47 38.21 62.90 -22.29
CA ASP A 47 36.88 63.22 -22.83
C ASP A 47 36.14 62.13 -23.67
N LEU A 48 34.84 61.82 -23.48
CA LEU A 48 33.81 62.35 -22.57
C LEU A 48 32.98 61.25 -21.88
N GLU A 49 32.38 61.66 -20.76
CA GLU A 49 31.14 61.21 -20.10
C GLU A 49 30.20 60.25 -20.86
N THR A 50 29.82 59.14 -20.21
CA THR A 50 28.39 58.83 -19.98
C THR A 50 28.23 57.79 -18.86
N ASP A 51 28.21 58.24 -17.60
CA ASP A 51 27.76 57.40 -16.48
C ASP A 51 26.23 57.23 -16.56
N LEU A 52 25.81 56.18 -17.26
CA LEU A 52 24.56 55.51 -16.98
C LEU A 52 24.89 54.23 -16.23
N GLU A 53 25.01 54.35 -14.91
CA GLU A 53 24.87 53.22 -14.00
C GLU A 53 23.45 52.66 -14.13
N ILE A 54 23.26 51.80 -15.13
CA ILE A 54 22.23 50.77 -15.06
C ILE A 54 22.69 49.89 -13.90
N GLU A 55 22.04 50.04 -12.75
CA GLU A 55 22.02 48.99 -11.73
C GLU A 55 21.35 47.75 -12.33
N ASP A 56 22.11 47.00 -13.14
CA ASP A 56 21.87 45.59 -13.39
C ASP A 56 22.05 44.88 -12.05
N THR A 57 20.98 44.99 -11.27
CA THR A 57 20.72 44.17 -10.10
C THR A 57 20.50 42.76 -10.61
N GLU A 58 21.62 42.09 -10.89
CA GLU A 58 21.73 40.63 -11.04
C GLU A 58 21.31 39.98 -9.73
N ARG A 59 20.01 40.04 -9.46
CA ARG A 59 19.32 39.10 -8.58
C ARG A 59 19.62 37.74 -9.17
N SER A 60 20.47 36.99 -8.49
CA SER A 60 20.75 35.60 -8.78
C SER A 60 19.43 34.82 -8.76
N PHE A 61 18.81 34.67 -9.93
CA PHE A 61 17.48 34.07 -10.08
C PHE A 61 17.52 32.53 -9.98
N THR A 62 18.16 32.02 -8.92
CA THR A 62 17.66 30.83 -8.23
C THR A 62 16.28 31.18 -7.67
N THR A 63 15.27 31.13 -8.55
CA THR A 63 13.88 31.32 -8.16
C THR A 63 13.50 30.11 -7.32
N GLY A 64 13.44 30.29 -6.00
CA GLY A 64 13.16 29.21 -5.07
C GLY A 64 11.82 28.54 -5.39
N GLN A 65 11.66 27.29 -4.97
CA GLN A 65 10.42 26.53 -5.19
C GLN A 65 9.21 27.26 -4.59
N ARG A 66 9.42 27.99 -3.48
CA ARG A 66 8.48 28.93 -2.89
C ARG A 66 8.04 30.03 -3.84
N GLU A 67 8.99 30.75 -4.43
CA GLU A 67 8.71 31.85 -5.36
C GLU A 67 8.05 31.31 -6.64
N LEU A 68 8.50 30.16 -7.14
CA LEU A 68 7.92 29.50 -8.32
C LEU A 68 6.47 29.05 -8.07
N TYR A 69 6.16 28.49 -6.89
CA TYR A 69 4.78 28.19 -6.48
C TYR A 69 3.92 29.45 -6.32
N LEU A 70 4.47 30.52 -5.73
CA LEU A 70 3.75 31.78 -5.55
C LEU A 70 3.40 32.45 -6.89
N GLU A 71 4.28 32.39 -7.89
CA GLU A 71 3.94 32.83 -9.26
C GLU A 71 2.96 31.87 -9.93
N ALA A 72 3.12 30.54 -9.78
CA ALA A 72 2.17 29.56 -10.32
C ALA A 72 0.75 29.77 -9.79
N CYS A 73 0.59 30.04 -8.49
CA CYS A 73 -0.71 30.37 -7.88
C CYS A 73 -1.35 31.62 -8.47
N LYS A 74 -0.57 32.69 -8.71
CA LYS A 74 -1.07 33.90 -9.37
C LYS A 74 -1.51 33.62 -10.80
N LEU A 75 -0.72 32.85 -11.56
CA LEU A 75 -0.99 32.52 -12.96
C LEU A 75 -2.28 31.72 -13.15
N VAL A 76 -2.60 30.81 -12.22
CA VAL A 76 -3.85 30.01 -12.27
C VAL A 76 -4.97 30.55 -11.36
N GLY A 77 -4.78 31.75 -10.78
CA GLY A 77 -5.83 32.48 -10.06
C GLY A 77 -6.22 31.93 -8.68
N VAL A 78 -5.34 31.19 -8.00
CA VAL A 78 -5.63 30.51 -6.72
C VAL A 78 -4.90 31.12 -5.52
N VAL A 79 -5.45 30.91 -4.32
CA VAL A 79 -4.82 31.31 -3.07
C VAL A 79 -3.70 30.32 -2.71
N PRO A 80 -2.44 30.75 -2.48
CA PRO A 80 -1.34 29.86 -2.15
C PRO A 80 -1.55 29.12 -0.82
N VAL A 81 -1.36 27.80 -0.81
CA VAL A 81 -1.48 26.99 0.41
C VAL A 81 -0.28 27.23 1.32
N SER A 82 -0.55 27.87 2.45
CA SER A 82 0.49 28.23 3.44
C SER A 82 1.15 27.01 4.12
N TYR A 83 0.52 25.84 4.09
CA TYR A 83 1.13 24.59 4.58
C TYR A 83 2.21 24.11 3.60
N PHE A 84 1.85 23.92 2.32
CA PHE A 84 2.80 23.55 1.25
C PHE A 84 4.06 24.42 1.27
N ILE A 85 3.91 25.75 1.38
CA ILE A 85 5.02 26.72 1.45
C ILE A 85 5.98 26.48 2.63
N ARG A 86 5.50 25.98 3.77
CA ARG A 86 6.33 25.73 4.97
C ARG A 86 7.01 24.37 4.95
N ASN A 87 6.59 23.47 4.07
CA ASN A 87 6.94 22.06 4.11
C ASN A 87 7.47 21.52 2.76
N MET A 88 7.79 22.38 1.77
CA MET A 88 8.32 21.94 0.45
C MET A 88 9.63 21.15 0.53
N GLU A 89 10.36 21.30 1.62
CA GLU A 89 11.64 20.64 1.90
C GLU A 89 11.47 19.33 2.70
N GLU A 90 10.26 19.02 3.17
CA GLU A 90 9.96 17.76 3.87
C GLU A 90 9.77 16.59 2.87
N PRO A 91 10.19 15.36 3.22
CA PRO A 91 10.06 14.21 2.32
C PRO A 91 8.63 13.70 2.15
N TYR A 92 7.68 14.13 2.98
CA TYR A 92 6.28 13.75 2.90
C TYR A 92 5.36 14.97 3.01
N MET A 93 4.57 15.23 1.96
CA MET A 93 3.68 16.39 1.86
C MET A 93 2.22 15.96 2.01
N LYS A 94 1.62 16.24 3.17
CA LYS A 94 0.20 15.98 3.44
C LYS A 94 -0.65 17.23 3.23
N LEU A 95 -1.55 17.17 2.25
CA LEU A 95 -2.44 18.26 1.83
C LEU A 95 -3.91 17.81 1.71
N SER A 96 -4.29 16.75 2.42
CA SER A 96 -5.67 16.24 2.44
C SER A 96 -6.68 17.30 2.91
N HIS A 97 -7.91 17.27 2.41
CA HIS A 97 -9.02 18.17 2.82
C HIS A 97 -8.75 19.68 2.64
N HIS A 98 -7.89 20.08 1.70
CA HIS A 98 -7.53 21.48 1.46
C HIS A 98 -8.42 22.19 0.41
N GLY A 99 -9.28 21.45 -0.30
CA GLY A 99 -10.16 22.00 -1.34
C GLY A 99 -9.41 22.63 -2.52
N LEU A 100 -8.28 22.04 -2.91
CA LEU A 100 -7.37 22.58 -3.94
C LEU A 100 -8.04 22.81 -5.31
N GLY A 101 -8.96 21.92 -5.69
CA GLY A 101 -9.50 21.86 -7.05
C GLY A 101 -8.43 21.52 -8.11
N PRO A 102 -8.81 21.53 -9.40
CA PRO A 102 -7.88 21.30 -10.51
C PRO A 102 -6.77 22.36 -10.55
N MET A 103 -7.11 23.63 -10.31
CA MET A 103 -6.17 24.76 -10.44
C MET A 103 -5.19 24.86 -9.26
N GLY A 104 -5.63 24.62 -8.02
CA GLY A 104 -4.72 24.55 -6.88
C GLY A 104 -3.74 23.38 -7.01
N THR A 105 -4.23 22.25 -7.49
CA THR A 105 -3.40 21.08 -7.82
C THR A 105 -2.42 21.38 -8.95
N LYS A 106 -2.85 22.10 -10.00
CA LYS A 106 -1.96 22.55 -11.08
C LYS A 106 -0.85 23.48 -10.60
N ALA A 107 -1.13 24.41 -9.68
CA ALA A 107 -0.10 25.24 -9.06
C ALA A 107 0.93 24.42 -8.27
N ILE A 108 0.48 23.41 -7.52
CA ILE A 108 1.35 22.46 -6.81
C ILE A 108 2.17 21.64 -7.81
N ALA A 109 1.55 21.08 -8.85
CA ALA A 109 2.22 20.29 -9.88
C ALA A 109 3.35 21.09 -10.56
N ILE A 110 3.10 22.35 -10.93
CA ILE A 110 4.12 23.26 -11.48
C ILE A 110 5.30 23.44 -10.52
N ALA A 111 5.04 23.57 -9.21
CA ALA A 111 6.09 23.66 -8.20
C ALA A 111 6.87 22.35 -7.98
N LEU A 112 6.24 21.20 -8.22
CA LEU A 112 6.84 19.88 -8.03
C LEU A 112 7.68 19.40 -9.22
N VAL A 113 7.55 19.98 -10.42
CA VAL A 113 8.35 19.59 -11.62
C VAL A 113 9.86 19.54 -11.32
N SER A 114 10.37 20.46 -10.50
CA SER A 114 11.79 20.53 -10.09
C SER A 114 12.02 20.31 -8.59
N ASN A 115 11.03 19.80 -7.86
CA ASN A 115 11.21 19.46 -6.44
C ASN A 115 11.88 18.08 -6.31
N THR A 116 12.99 18.05 -5.56
CA THR A 116 13.80 16.84 -5.32
C THR A 116 13.73 16.35 -3.87
N ALA A 117 12.83 16.92 -3.06
CA ALA A 117 12.73 16.68 -1.63
C ALA A 117 11.52 15.77 -1.29
N ILE A 118 10.35 16.07 -1.86
CA ILE A 118 9.10 15.36 -1.61
C ILE A 118 9.12 14.00 -2.33
N ILE A 119 9.06 12.94 -1.53
CA ILE A 119 9.06 11.53 -1.95
C ILE A 119 7.64 10.95 -1.86
N GLY A 120 6.84 11.41 -0.91
CA GLY A 120 5.41 11.07 -0.79
C GLY A 120 4.51 12.30 -0.83
N LEU A 121 3.42 12.25 -1.61
CA LEU A 121 2.46 13.34 -1.78
C LEU A 121 1.03 12.83 -1.51
N GLU A 122 0.34 13.47 -0.58
CA GLU A 122 -1.01 13.10 -0.16
C GLU A 122 -1.99 14.25 -0.44
N LEU A 123 -2.91 14.04 -1.38
CA LEU A 123 -3.89 15.02 -1.87
C LEU A 123 -5.34 14.51 -1.73
N GLU A 124 -5.59 13.56 -0.84
CA GLU A 124 -6.91 12.96 -0.55
C GLU A 124 -7.98 14.04 -0.26
N ASP A 125 -9.20 13.87 -0.80
CA ASP A 125 -10.33 14.82 -0.63
C ASP A 125 -9.96 16.29 -0.96
N ASN A 126 -9.78 16.58 -2.25
CA ASN A 126 -9.41 17.92 -2.73
C ASN A 126 -10.18 18.38 -3.98
N CYS A 127 -11.12 17.57 -4.49
CA CYS A 127 -11.81 17.79 -5.76
C CYS A 127 -10.85 18.04 -6.94
N ILE A 128 -9.78 17.25 -7.05
CA ILE A 128 -8.74 17.41 -8.09
C ILE A 128 -9.33 17.28 -9.51
N MET A 129 -10.30 16.38 -9.72
CA MET A 129 -10.92 16.03 -11.02
C MET A 129 -9.88 15.66 -12.11
N GLU A 130 -10.35 15.40 -13.34
CA GLU A 130 -9.49 14.93 -14.42
C GLU A 130 -8.39 15.93 -14.84
N GLU A 131 -8.64 17.25 -14.83
CA GLU A 131 -7.64 18.23 -15.30
C GLU A 131 -6.53 18.49 -14.26
N GLY A 132 -6.85 18.30 -12.97
CA GLY A 132 -5.86 18.32 -11.90
C GLY A 132 -4.95 17.09 -11.95
N VAL A 133 -5.52 15.90 -12.24
CA VAL A 133 -4.73 14.67 -12.43
C VAL A 133 -3.92 14.69 -13.72
N LEU A 134 -4.43 15.29 -14.80
CA LEU A 134 -3.64 15.58 -16.00
C LEU A 134 -2.38 16.41 -15.65
N SER A 135 -2.57 17.47 -14.86
CA SER A 135 -1.46 18.33 -14.41
C SER A 135 -0.45 17.58 -13.51
N LEU A 136 -0.91 16.65 -12.67
CA LEU A 136 -0.02 15.78 -11.87
C LEU A 136 0.75 14.76 -12.73
N VAL A 137 0.08 14.16 -13.72
CA VAL A 137 0.71 13.21 -14.66
C VAL A 137 1.75 13.90 -15.53
N GLU A 138 1.49 15.12 -15.99
CA GLU A 138 2.46 15.97 -16.70
C GLU A 138 3.71 16.24 -15.84
N MET A 139 3.54 16.52 -14.55
CA MET A 139 4.65 16.67 -13.60
C MET A 139 5.42 15.35 -13.37
N LEU A 140 4.73 14.23 -13.26
CA LEU A 140 5.29 12.88 -13.10
C LEU A 140 6.06 12.34 -14.33
N HIS A 141 6.07 13.06 -15.45
CA HIS A 141 6.94 12.76 -16.58
C HIS A 141 8.37 13.33 -16.41
N GLU A 142 8.50 14.43 -15.66
CA GLU A 142 9.76 15.16 -15.47
C GLU A 142 10.31 14.96 -14.03
N ASN A 143 9.44 14.68 -13.05
CA ASN A 143 9.84 14.37 -11.68
C ASN A 143 10.13 12.87 -11.50
N TYR A 144 11.36 12.54 -11.08
CA TYR A 144 11.84 11.18 -10.81
C TYR A 144 12.12 10.90 -9.33
N TYR A 145 11.67 11.79 -8.43
CA TYR A 145 11.88 11.71 -6.98
C TYR A 145 10.62 11.24 -6.23
N LEU A 146 9.44 11.63 -6.72
CA LEU A 146 8.16 11.24 -6.14
C LEU A 146 7.89 9.74 -6.37
N GLN A 147 7.52 9.04 -5.29
CA GLN A 147 7.47 7.58 -5.21
C GLN A 147 6.14 7.05 -4.64
N GLU A 148 5.52 7.83 -3.76
CA GLU A 148 4.21 7.55 -3.17
C GLU A 148 3.24 8.69 -3.53
N LEU A 149 2.07 8.35 -4.07
CA LEU A 149 1.01 9.33 -4.40
C LEU A 149 -0.34 8.83 -3.90
N ASN A 150 -1.03 9.66 -3.12
CA ASN A 150 -2.43 9.46 -2.77
C ASN A 150 -3.28 10.58 -3.39
N ILE A 151 -4.20 10.21 -4.27
CA ILE A 151 -5.21 11.08 -4.89
C ILE A 151 -6.60 10.44 -4.74
N SER A 152 -6.86 9.81 -3.59
CA SER A 152 -8.17 9.22 -3.25
C SER A 152 -9.25 10.29 -3.04
N ASP A 153 -10.52 9.92 -3.21
CA ASP A 153 -11.69 10.76 -2.92
C ASP A 153 -11.69 12.11 -3.66
N ASN A 154 -11.36 12.08 -4.96
CA ASN A 154 -11.13 13.26 -5.79
C ASN A 154 -12.00 13.37 -7.06
N ASP A 155 -13.02 12.50 -7.18
CA ASP A 155 -13.99 12.41 -8.28
C ASP A 155 -13.35 12.44 -9.68
N LEU A 156 -12.40 11.53 -9.89
CA LEU A 156 -11.58 11.45 -11.11
C LEU A 156 -12.32 10.79 -12.29
N GLY A 157 -13.30 9.94 -12.00
CA GLY A 157 -14.18 9.32 -13.00
C GLY A 157 -13.45 8.57 -14.13
N LEU A 158 -14.09 8.49 -15.29
CA LEU A 158 -13.58 7.71 -16.41
C LEU A 158 -12.37 8.36 -17.11
N GLU A 159 -12.38 9.67 -17.31
CA GLU A 159 -11.27 10.37 -17.98
C GLU A 159 -10.03 10.47 -17.08
N GLY A 160 -10.17 10.66 -15.77
CA GLY A 160 -9.06 10.53 -14.82
C GLY A 160 -8.47 9.10 -14.81
N ALA A 161 -9.32 8.06 -14.80
CA ALA A 161 -8.86 6.67 -14.92
C ALA A 161 -8.08 6.40 -16.21
N LYS A 162 -8.51 7.02 -17.33
CA LYS A 162 -7.84 6.92 -18.65
C LYS A 162 -6.48 7.63 -18.65
N ILE A 163 -6.40 8.86 -18.12
CA ILE A 163 -5.14 9.60 -17.95
C ILE A 163 -4.14 8.80 -17.09
N ILE A 164 -4.61 8.20 -15.99
CA ILE A 164 -3.80 7.32 -15.13
C ILE A 164 -3.37 6.04 -15.88
N SER A 165 -4.26 5.45 -16.68
CA SER A 165 -3.96 4.24 -17.46
C SER A 165 -2.89 4.49 -18.53
N ASP A 166 -2.94 5.61 -19.23
CA ASP A 166 -1.93 6.00 -20.24
C ASP A 166 -0.59 6.35 -19.59
N PHE A 167 -0.59 6.88 -18.37
CA PHE A 167 0.61 7.05 -17.55
C PHE A 167 1.23 5.71 -17.12
N LEU A 168 0.41 4.81 -16.54
CA LEU A 168 0.86 3.51 -16.03
C LEU A 168 1.42 2.60 -17.12
N GLN A 169 0.86 2.61 -18.33
CA GLN A 169 1.39 1.86 -19.48
C GLN A 169 2.85 2.20 -19.79
N ARG A 170 3.25 3.48 -19.65
CA ARG A 170 4.58 3.95 -20.05
C ARG A 170 5.72 3.50 -19.14
N ASN A 171 5.43 3.04 -17.91
CA ASN A 171 6.42 2.46 -16.98
C ASN A 171 7.68 3.31 -16.66
N ILE A 172 7.66 4.62 -16.99
CA ILE A 172 8.81 5.54 -16.86
C ILE A 172 9.04 6.08 -15.45
N SER A 173 7.98 6.17 -14.63
CA SER A 173 8.04 6.88 -13.34
C SER A 173 8.77 6.10 -12.23
N SER A 174 9.23 6.85 -11.24
CA SER A 174 9.71 6.40 -9.93
C SER A 174 8.58 5.89 -9.01
N LEU A 175 7.32 6.18 -9.33
CA LEU A 175 6.16 5.81 -8.53
C LEU A 175 6.04 4.29 -8.31
N TRP A 176 5.92 3.86 -7.05
CA TRP A 176 5.74 2.46 -6.67
C TRP A 176 4.57 2.23 -5.68
N GLN A 177 4.06 3.28 -5.04
CA GLN A 177 2.79 3.28 -4.30
C GLN A 177 1.82 4.31 -4.88
N LEU A 178 0.58 3.86 -5.13
CA LEU A 178 -0.48 4.68 -5.71
C LEU A 178 -1.82 4.37 -5.02
N GLU A 179 -2.39 5.37 -4.35
CA GLU A 179 -3.72 5.29 -3.73
C GLU A 179 -4.76 6.05 -4.56
N LEU A 180 -5.82 5.35 -4.95
CA LEU A 180 -6.89 5.79 -5.85
C LEU A 180 -8.29 5.41 -5.28
N SER A 181 -8.43 5.37 -3.97
CA SER A 181 -9.71 5.05 -3.31
C SER A 181 -10.79 6.10 -3.65
N GLY A 182 -12.08 5.75 -3.58
CA GLY A 182 -13.16 6.76 -3.57
C GLY A 182 -13.32 7.60 -4.84
N ASN A 183 -12.78 7.16 -5.99
CA ASN A 183 -12.62 7.98 -7.19
C ASN A 183 -13.70 7.79 -8.26
N ASN A 184 -14.85 7.21 -7.90
CA ASN A 184 -16.01 7.04 -8.79
C ASN A 184 -15.69 6.21 -10.05
N PHE A 185 -14.68 5.34 -9.97
CA PHE A 185 -14.27 4.46 -11.07
C PHE A 185 -15.25 3.29 -11.24
N LYS A 186 -15.62 2.98 -12.48
CA LYS A 186 -16.65 1.97 -12.81
C LYS A 186 -16.08 0.88 -13.72
N GLU A 187 -16.93 0.04 -14.31
CA GLU A 187 -16.54 -1.08 -15.19
C GLU A 187 -15.57 -0.66 -16.31
N GLU A 188 -15.84 0.46 -16.98
CA GLU A 188 -15.01 0.98 -18.07
C GLU A 188 -13.65 1.47 -17.56
N SER A 189 -13.62 2.09 -16.37
CA SER A 189 -12.39 2.46 -15.67
C SER A 189 -11.57 1.22 -15.28
N ALA A 190 -12.24 0.16 -14.82
CA ALA A 190 -11.61 -1.11 -14.46
C ALA A 190 -10.90 -1.74 -15.67
N ALA A 191 -11.54 -1.75 -16.84
CA ALA A 191 -10.95 -2.28 -18.06
C ALA A 191 -9.66 -1.55 -18.46
N LEU A 192 -9.67 -0.21 -18.47
CA LEU A 192 -8.51 0.63 -18.80
C LEU A 192 -7.36 0.44 -17.80
N LEU A 193 -7.67 0.51 -16.50
CA LEU A 193 -6.68 0.35 -15.43
C LEU A 193 -6.08 -1.06 -15.45
N CYS A 194 -6.89 -2.10 -15.67
CA CYS A 194 -6.42 -3.48 -15.75
C CYS A 194 -5.54 -3.73 -16.98
N GLN A 195 -5.88 -3.14 -18.14
CA GLN A 195 -5.02 -3.20 -19.33
C GLN A 195 -3.65 -2.57 -19.07
N ALA A 196 -3.61 -1.39 -18.44
CA ALA A 196 -2.37 -0.70 -18.09
C ALA A 196 -1.54 -1.48 -17.05
N LEU A 197 -2.20 -1.96 -16.00
CA LEU A 197 -1.56 -2.71 -14.90
C LEU A 197 -1.06 -4.09 -15.33
N SER A 198 -1.67 -4.74 -16.32
CA SER A 198 -1.20 -6.04 -16.83
C SER A 198 0.26 -6.01 -17.32
N ALA A 199 0.73 -4.86 -17.82
CA ALA A 199 2.10 -4.63 -18.24
C ALA A 199 2.94 -3.79 -17.26
N ASN A 200 2.37 -3.36 -16.12
CA ASN A 200 3.07 -2.52 -15.16
C ASN A 200 3.79 -3.35 -14.08
N TYR A 201 5.11 -3.18 -13.99
CA TYR A 201 5.97 -3.85 -13.00
C TYR A 201 6.55 -2.90 -11.94
N ARG A 202 6.17 -1.61 -11.99
CA ARG A 202 6.66 -0.54 -11.11
C ARG A 202 5.81 -0.37 -9.86
N ILE A 203 4.49 -0.35 -10.01
CA ILE A 203 3.56 -0.26 -8.88
C ILE A 203 3.61 -1.57 -8.07
N ARG A 204 3.89 -1.44 -6.77
CA ARG A 204 3.98 -2.55 -5.80
C ARG A 204 2.88 -2.49 -4.75
N LYS A 205 2.45 -1.29 -4.36
CA LYS A 205 1.24 -1.07 -3.56
C LYS A 205 0.23 -0.31 -4.41
N LEU A 206 -0.99 -0.83 -4.49
CA LEU A 206 -2.10 -0.19 -5.19
C LEU A 206 -3.36 -0.28 -4.33
N ASN A 207 -4.10 0.81 -4.23
CA ASN A 207 -5.39 0.87 -3.57
C ASN A 207 -6.41 1.41 -4.56
N LEU A 208 -7.43 0.60 -4.86
CA LEU A 208 -8.58 0.93 -5.70
C LEU A 208 -9.89 0.72 -4.91
N SER A 209 -9.84 0.74 -3.57
CA SER A 209 -11.02 0.53 -2.73
C SER A 209 -12.09 1.62 -2.91
N HIS A 210 -13.31 1.38 -2.43
CA HIS A 210 -14.41 2.35 -2.50
C HIS A 210 -14.71 2.89 -3.92
N ASN A 211 -14.76 1.98 -4.90
CA ASN A 211 -15.13 2.27 -6.29
C ASN A 211 -16.31 1.37 -6.72
N GLU A 212 -16.81 1.52 -7.95
CA GLU A 212 -17.99 0.82 -8.46
C GLU A 212 -17.63 -0.15 -9.62
N PHE A 213 -16.56 -0.93 -9.46
CA PHE A 213 -16.03 -1.79 -10.52
C PHE A 213 -16.98 -2.90 -11.02
N SER A 214 -18.04 -3.24 -10.28
CA SER A 214 -19.01 -4.29 -10.60
C SER A 214 -18.42 -5.72 -10.64
N ASP A 215 -19.26 -6.73 -10.87
CA ASP A 215 -18.80 -8.10 -11.09
C ASP A 215 -17.94 -8.22 -12.36
N LYS A 216 -18.18 -7.36 -13.36
CA LYS A 216 -17.41 -7.33 -14.59
C LYS A 216 -16.00 -6.76 -14.42
N GLY A 217 -15.80 -5.76 -13.56
CA GLY A 217 -14.47 -5.34 -13.12
C GLY A 217 -13.69 -6.45 -12.44
N GLY A 218 -14.38 -7.37 -11.74
CA GLY A 218 -13.80 -8.59 -11.19
C GLY A 218 -13.20 -9.53 -12.24
N GLU A 219 -13.80 -9.62 -13.44
CA GLU A 219 -13.19 -10.35 -14.57
C GLU A 219 -11.90 -9.69 -15.07
N TYR A 220 -11.91 -8.37 -15.27
CA TYR A 220 -10.74 -7.63 -15.73
C TYR A 220 -9.58 -7.69 -14.73
N LEU A 221 -9.88 -7.56 -13.43
CA LEU A 221 -8.91 -7.72 -12.35
C LEU A 221 -8.37 -9.15 -12.28
N GLY A 222 -9.20 -10.17 -12.48
CA GLY A 222 -8.75 -11.56 -12.59
C GLY A 222 -7.76 -11.78 -13.73
N GLN A 223 -8.05 -11.24 -14.93
CA GLN A 223 -7.14 -11.31 -16.08
C GLN A 223 -5.83 -10.57 -15.82
N MET A 224 -5.89 -9.37 -15.26
CA MET A 224 -4.71 -8.58 -14.90
C MET A 224 -3.85 -9.27 -13.85
N LEU A 225 -4.46 -9.82 -12.79
CA LEU A 225 -3.74 -10.53 -11.72
C LEU A 225 -3.04 -11.81 -12.20
N ALA A 226 -3.55 -12.47 -13.25
CA ALA A 226 -2.86 -13.61 -13.85
C ALA A 226 -1.57 -13.22 -14.60
N LEU A 227 -1.45 -11.96 -15.04
CA LEU A 227 -0.33 -11.45 -15.85
C LEU A 227 0.64 -10.55 -15.07
N ASN A 228 0.16 -9.82 -14.06
CA ASN A 228 0.93 -8.82 -13.35
C ASN A 228 2.05 -9.44 -12.49
N VAL A 229 3.25 -8.86 -12.60
CA VAL A 229 4.47 -9.26 -11.86
C VAL A 229 5.06 -8.13 -10.98
N GLY A 230 4.33 -7.04 -10.78
CA GLY A 230 4.75 -5.89 -9.96
C GLY A 230 4.10 -5.83 -8.59
N LEU A 231 2.79 -6.07 -8.53
CA LEU A 231 1.96 -5.87 -7.34
C LEU A 231 2.30 -6.84 -6.21
N GLN A 232 2.39 -6.30 -5.00
CA GLN A 232 2.71 -6.99 -3.74
C GLN A 232 1.66 -6.72 -2.66
N LEU A 233 1.04 -5.54 -2.69
CA LEU A 233 -0.14 -5.16 -1.92
C LEU A 233 -1.21 -4.62 -2.88
N LEU A 234 -2.42 -5.12 -2.75
CA LEU A 234 -3.59 -4.64 -3.51
C LEU A 234 -4.80 -4.52 -2.58
N ASP A 235 -5.41 -3.34 -2.53
CA ASP A 235 -6.72 -3.13 -1.89
C ASP A 235 -7.81 -2.94 -2.94
N LEU A 236 -8.85 -3.78 -2.85
CA LEU A 236 -10.05 -3.78 -3.67
C LEU A 236 -11.31 -3.88 -2.79
N SER A 237 -11.24 -3.49 -1.52
CA SER A 237 -12.43 -3.48 -0.66
C SER A 237 -13.49 -2.50 -1.18
N TRP A 238 -14.77 -2.75 -0.87
CA TRP A 238 -15.90 -1.92 -1.35
C TRP A 238 -15.86 -1.66 -2.88
N ASN A 239 -15.98 -2.72 -3.69
CA ASN A 239 -15.97 -2.64 -5.16
C ASN A 239 -17.13 -3.36 -5.86
N HIS A 240 -18.03 -3.98 -5.09
CA HIS A 240 -19.24 -4.64 -5.60
C HIS A 240 -18.98 -5.76 -6.64
N PHE A 241 -17.94 -6.59 -6.44
CA PHE A 241 -17.65 -7.73 -7.32
C PHE A 241 -18.71 -8.84 -7.31
N HIS A 242 -19.52 -8.93 -6.25
CA HIS A 242 -20.51 -9.99 -6.02
C HIS A 242 -19.89 -11.40 -6.21
N ILE A 243 -20.74 -12.40 -6.52
CA ILE A 243 -20.30 -13.80 -6.68
C ILE A 243 -19.49 -14.01 -7.97
N GLN A 244 -19.93 -13.45 -9.11
CA GLN A 244 -19.30 -13.73 -10.41
C GLN A 244 -17.91 -13.09 -10.52
N GLY A 245 -17.79 -11.82 -10.15
CA GLY A 245 -16.50 -11.12 -10.11
C GLY A 245 -15.54 -11.75 -9.11
N ALA A 246 -16.02 -12.20 -7.95
CA ALA A 246 -15.21 -12.94 -6.97
C ALA A 246 -14.62 -14.24 -7.54
N VAL A 247 -15.42 -15.04 -8.26
CA VAL A 247 -14.97 -16.28 -8.89
C VAL A 247 -13.95 -16.01 -10.00
N ALA A 248 -14.19 -14.99 -10.85
CA ALA A 248 -13.28 -14.61 -11.93
C ALA A 248 -11.94 -14.07 -11.39
N LEU A 249 -11.98 -13.20 -10.38
CA LEU A 249 -10.81 -12.66 -9.68
C LEU A 249 -9.98 -13.79 -9.03
N CYS A 250 -10.64 -14.75 -8.37
CA CYS A 250 -9.98 -15.93 -7.81
C CYS A 250 -9.35 -16.85 -8.88
N SER A 251 -9.90 -16.91 -10.09
CA SER A 251 -9.29 -17.64 -11.20
C SER A 251 -7.90 -17.08 -11.52
N GLY A 252 -7.76 -15.76 -11.56
CA GLY A 252 -6.49 -15.06 -11.78
C GLY A 252 -5.48 -15.22 -10.63
N LEU A 253 -5.93 -15.04 -9.39
CA LEU A 253 -5.09 -15.19 -8.18
C LEU A 253 -4.44 -16.57 -8.05
N ARG A 254 -5.01 -17.61 -8.68
CA ARG A 254 -4.41 -18.95 -8.71
C ARG A 254 -3.04 -18.97 -9.41
N ALA A 255 -2.83 -18.10 -10.40
CA ALA A 255 -1.59 -18.00 -11.16
C ALA A 255 -0.61 -16.94 -10.61
N ASN A 256 -1.08 -15.96 -9.83
CA ASN A 256 -0.24 -14.86 -9.38
C ASN A 256 0.82 -15.29 -8.35
N VAL A 257 2.09 -14.91 -8.58
CA VAL A 257 3.26 -15.24 -7.74
C VAL A 257 3.86 -14.05 -6.99
N THR A 258 3.34 -12.84 -7.15
CA THR A 258 3.94 -11.61 -6.60
C THR A 258 3.15 -11.01 -5.44
N LEU A 259 1.82 -11.08 -5.53
CA LEU A 259 0.91 -10.50 -4.54
C LEU A 259 1.04 -11.20 -3.18
N LYS A 260 1.28 -10.42 -2.13
CA LYS A 260 1.48 -10.90 -0.75
C LYS A 260 0.33 -10.48 0.16
N LYS A 261 -0.19 -9.25 0.01
CA LYS A 261 -1.32 -8.73 0.78
C LYS A 261 -2.47 -8.35 -0.15
N LEU A 262 -3.67 -8.81 0.19
CA LEU A 262 -4.88 -8.57 -0.59
C LEU A 262 -6.08 -8.29 0.32
N ASN A 263 -6.74 -7.15 0.12
CA ASN A 263 -8.02 -6.84 0.76
C ASN A 263 -9.15 -6.92 -0.27
N LEU A 264 -10.15 -7.72 0.04
CA LEU A 264 -11.37 -7.99 -0.73
C LEU A 264 -12.63 -7.81 0.13
N SER A 265 -12.53 -7.17 1.29
CA SER A 265 -13.67 -6.96 2.19
C SER A 265 -14.81 -6.16 1.54
N MET A 266 -16.04 -6.37 2.01
CA MET A 266 -17.24 -5.64 1.56
C MET A 266 -17.52 -5.73 0.05
N ASN A 267 -17.39 -6.93 -0.54
CA ASN A 267 -17.61 -7.18 -1.98
C ASN A 267 -18.75 -8.16 -2.32
N GLY A 268 -19.33 -8.85 -1.34
CA GLY A 268 -20.43 -9.80 -1.56
C GLY A 268 -20.02 -11.13 -2.22
N PHE A 269 -18.84 -11.66 -1.89
CA PHE A 269 -18.31 -12.93 -2.45
C PHE A 269 -19.25 -14.14 -2.28
N GLY A 270 -19.99 -14.21 -1.16
CA GLY A 270 -20.85 -15.34 -0.82
C GLY A 270 -20.11 -16.68 -0.68
N ASN A 271 -20.87 -17.78 -0.62
CA ASN A 271 -20.33 -19.14 -0.48
C ASN A 271 -19.48 -19.60 -1.68
N GLU A 272 -19.80 -19.16 -2.90
CA GLU A 272 -19.11 -19.59 -4.12
C GLU A 272 -17.82 -18.80 -4.36
N GLY A 273 -17.77 -17.49 -4.05
CA GLY A 273 -16.52 -16.74 -3.98
C GLY A 273 -15.58 -17.31 -2.90
N ALA A 274 -16.13 -17.74 -1.76
CA ALA A 274 -15.38 -18.43 -0.72
C ALA A 274 -14.89 -19.83 -1.14
N LEU A 275 -15.62 -20.56 -1.99
CA LEU A 275 -15.13 -21.77 -2.65
C LEU A 275 -13.95 -21.47 -3.57
N ALA A 276 -14.09 -20.51 -4.47
CA ALA A 276 -13.03 -20.13 -5.40
C ALA A 276 -11.76 -19.66 -4.67
N LEU A 277 -11.91 -18.89 -3.59
CA LEU A 277 -10.79 -18.50 -2.72
C LEU A 277 -10.19 -19.70 -1.95
N GLY A 278 -10.99 -20.68 -1.53
CA GLY A 278 -10.50 -21.93 -0.94
C GLY A 278 -9.62 -22.73 -1.91
N GLU A 279 -9.97 -22.74 -3.20
CA GLU A 279 -9.14 -23.31 -4.27
C GLU A 279 -7.83 -22.51 -4.47
N VAL A 280 -7.90 -21.16 -4.43
CA VAL A 280 -6.71 -20.29 -4.47
C VAL A 280 -5.79 -20.58 -3.29
N LEU A 281 -6.30 -20.61 -2.05
CA LEU A 281 -5.49 -20.86 -0.85
C LEU A 281 -4.83 -22.25 -0.86
N ARG A 282 -5.43 -23.26 -1.52
CA ARG A 282 -4.79 -24.58 -1.66
C ARG A 282 -3.57 -24.58 -2.60
N LEU A 283 -3.55 -23.70 -3.60
CA LEU A 283 -2.59 -23.73 -4.70
C LEU A 283 -1.58 -22.57 -4.66
N ASN A 284 -2.00 -21.38 -4.26
CA ASN A 284 -1.17 -20.19 -4.17
C ASN A 284 -0.23 -20.28 -2.96
N SER A 285 1.07 -20.04 -3.21
CA SER A 285 2.16 -20.09 -2.23
C SER A 285 2.82 -18.72 -2.03
N CYS A 286 2.09 -17.65 -2.31
CA CYS A 286 2.60 -16.28 -2.33
C CYS A 286 1.78 -15.31 -1.49
N LEU A 287 0.45 -15.46 -1.46
CA LEU A 287 -0.40 -14.73 -0.53
C LEU A 287 -0.03 -15.06 0.92
N THR A 288 0.17 -14.01 1.72
CA THR A 288 0.44 -14.07 3.16
C THR A 288 -0.62 -13.35 3.98
N HIS A 289 -1.31 -12.34 3.44
CA HIS A 289 -2.42 -11.65 4.11
C HIS A 289 -3.63 -11.59 3.16
N VAL A 290 -4.79 -12.06 3.63
CA VAL A 290 -6.07 -11.96 2.92
C VAL A 290 -7.14 -11.44 3.87
N ASP A 291 -7.80 -10.34 3.49
CA ASP A 291 -9.01 -9.86 4.15
C ASP A 291 -10.24 -10.09 3.25
N VAL A 292 -11.21 -10.85 3.74
CA VAL A 292 -12.50 -11.12 3.10
C VAL A 292 -13.66 -10.84 4.05
N SER A 293 -13.51 -9.84 4.91
CA SER A 293 -14.51 -9.44 5.90
C SER A 293 -15.76 -8.82 5.25
N GLY A 294 -16.95 -9.02 5.83
CA GLY A 294 -18.21 -8.45 5.33
C GLY A 294 -18.63 -8.90 3.92
N ASN A 295 -18.45 -10.18 3.59
CA ASN A 295 -18.63 -10.74 2.24
C ASN A 295 -19.79 -11.75 2.11
N ASP A 296 -20.69 -11.83 3.11
CA ASP A 296 -21.77 -12.82 3.21
C ASP A 296 -21.31 -14.29 3.17
N ILE A 297 -20.09 -14.55 3.66
CA ILE A 297 -19.52 -15.91 3.73
C ILE A 297 -20.11 -16.66 4.93
N SER A 298 -21.07 -17.55 4.66
CA SER A 298 -21.68 -18.40 5.69
C SER A 298 -20.77 -19.55 6.14
N ASN A 299 -21.22 -20.31 7.14
CA ASN A 299 -20.62 -21.60 7.56
C ASN A 299 -20.27 -22.54 6.41
N GLU A 300 -21.07 -22.58 5.33
CA GLU A 300 -20.76 -23.42 4.18
C GLU A 300 -19.52 -22.89 3.44
N GLY A 301 -19.49 -21.59 3.08
CA GLY A 301 -18.34 -20.95 2.44
C GLY A 301 -17.07 -21.07 3.27
N VAL A 302 -17.18 -20.88 4.59
CA VAL A 302 -16.12 -21.15 5.56
C VAL A 302 -15.63 -22.60 5.48
N SER A 303 -16.53 -23.59 5.36
CA SER A 303 -16.15 -24.99 5.18
C SER A 303 -15.38 -25.26 3.87
N LYS A 304 -15.58 -24.46 2.82
CA LYS A 304 -14.77 -24.51 1.59
C LYS A 304 -13.37 -23.89 1.84
N LEU A 305 -13.31 -22.70 2.44
CA LEU A 305 -12.05 -22.02 2.82
C LEU A 305 -11.16 -22.90 3.71
N SER A 306 -11.76 -23.52 4.73
CA SER A 306 -11.13 -24.49 5.62
C SER A 306 -10.34 -25.58 4.87
N ARG A 307 -10.90 -26.13 3.77
CA ARG A 307 -10.23 -27.16 2.95
C ARG A 307 -8.98 -26.64 2.23
N GLY A 308 -8.91 -25.34 1.93
CA GLY A 308 -7.68 -24.71 1.41
C GLY A 308 -6.61 -24.58 2.49
N LEU A 309 -7.02 -24.17 3.70
CA LEU A 309 -6.14 -24.01 4.86
C LEU A 309 -5.51 -25.31 5.36
N GLU A 310 -6.12 -26.48 5.10
CA GLU A 310 -5.52 -27.80 5.39
C GLU A 310 -4.22 -28.08 4.61
N TYR A 311 -3.93 -27.32 3.54
CA TYR A 311 -2.74 -27.50 2.70
C TYR A 311 -1.85 -26.27 2.54
N ASN A 312 -2.38 -25.06 2.78
CA ASN A 312 -1.65 -23.80 2.65
C ASN A 312 -0.49 -23.68 3.67
N LYS A 313 0.62 -23.05 3.29
CA LYS A 313 1.84 -22.93 4.12
C LYS A 313 2.43 -21.52 4.12
N THR A 314 1.65 -20.52 3.75
CA THR A 314 2.15 -19.16 3.45
C THR A 314 1.24 -18.06 3.98
N LEU A 315 -0.07 -18.33 4.13
CA LEU A 315 -1.02 -17.42 4.74
C LEU A 315 -0.71 -17.27 6.23
N GLN A 316 -0.44 -16.03 6.63
CA GLN A 316 -0.16 -15.56 7.98
C GLN A 316 -1.39 -14.88 8.58
N VAL A 317 -2.12 -14.09 7.79
CA VAL A 317 -3.28 -13.33 8.24
C VAL A 317 -4.50 -13.68 7.39
N LEU A 318 -5.57 -14.13 8.03
CA LEU A 318 -6.89 -14.32 7.41
C LEU A 318 -7.94 -13.55 8.21
N LYS A 319 -8.59 -12.57 7.57
CA LYS A 319 -9.68 -11.81 8.18
C LYS A 319 -11.03 -12.15 7.57
N LEU A 320 -11.99 -12.42 8.44
CA LEU A 320 -13.33 -12.91 8.14
C LEU A 320 -14.41 -12.17 8.96
N PHE A 321 -14.10 -11.03 9.59
CA PHE A 321 -15.05 -10.31 10.45
C PHE A 321 -16.30 -9.85 9.67
N LEU A 322 -17.41 -9.61 10.36
CA LEU A 322 -18.73 -9.26 9.76
C LEU A 322 -19.31 -10.25 8.72
N ASN A 323 -18.74 -11.45 8.56
CA ASN A 323 -19.41 -12.53 7.81
C ASN A 323 -20.39 -13.32 8.70
N PRO A 324 -21.46 -13.93 8.15
CA PRO A 324 -22.47 -14.71 8.90
C PRO A 324 -21.97 -16.10 9.33
N ILE A 325 -20.92 -16.10 10.15
CA ILE A 325 -20.20 -17.27 10.65
C ILE A 325 -20.74 -17.64 12.05
N SER A 326 -21.10 -18.91 12.26
CA SER A 326 -21.40 -19.43 13.61
C SER A 326 -20.15 -20.01 14.27
N MET A 327 -20.28 -20.39 15.54
CA MET A 327 -19.24 -21.11 16.27
C MET A 327 -18.77 -22.37 15.52
N ASP A 328 -19.65 -23.05 14.78
CA ASP A 328 -19.33 -24.27 14.01
C ASP A 328 -18.42 -23.97 12.82
N GLY A 329 -18.62 -22.82 12.15
CA GLY A 329 -17.72 -22.31 11.11
C GLY A 329 -16.34 -21.95 11.68
N ALA A 330 -16.30 -21.25 12.82
CA ALA A 330 -15.04 -20.93 13.50
C ALA A 330 -14.29 -22.19 14.00
N VAL A 331 -15.02 -23.20 14.50
CA VAL A 331 -14.45 -24.52 14.83
C VAL A 331 -13.91 -25.23 13.58
N SER A 332 -14.60 -25.14 12.44
CA SER A 332 -14.10 -25.70 11.17
C SER A 332 -12.75 -25.10 10.78
N LEU A 333 -12.59 -23.78 10.84
CA LEU A 333 -11.32 -23.10 10.54
C LEU A 333 -10.20 -23.57 11.47
N ILE A 334 -10.45 -23.55 12.79
CA ILE A 334 -9.49 -23.94 13.82
C ILE A 334 -9.06 -25.40 13.65
N LEU A 335 -9.99 -26.33 13.41
CA LEU A 335 -9.66 -27.74 13.22
C LEU A 335 -8.87 -27.96 11.92
N SER A 336 -9.16 -27.21 10.86
CA SER A 336 -8.44 -27.30 9.59
C SER A 336 -7.03 -26.72 9.65
N ILE A 337 -6.81 -25.61 10.37
CA ILE A 337 -5.46 -25.11 10.66
C ILE A 337 -4.69 -26.12 11.53
N LYS A 338 -5.32 -26.65 12.60
CA LYS A 338 -4.71 -27.64 13.52
C LYS A 338 -4.27 -28.94 12.83
N LYS A 339 -4.94 -29.38 11.76
CA LYS A 339 -4.53 -30.53 10.94
C LYS A 339 -3.21 -30.28 10.17
N ASN A 340 -2.85 -29.02 9.95
CA ASN A 340 -1.76 -28.59 9.09
C ASN A 340 -0.61 -27.98 9.92
N PRO A 341 0.29 -28.81 10.49
CA PRO A 341 1.43 -28.34 11.30
C PRO A 341 2.49 -27.56 10.48
N LYS A 342 2.26 -27.33 9.17
CA LYS A 342 3.09 -26.48 8.32
C LYS A 342 2.45 -25.12 8.02
N SER A 343 1.22 -24.88 8.52
CA SER A 343 0.56 -23.58 8.44
C SER A 343 1.38 -22.50 9.15
N GLN A 344 1.52 -21.35 8.49
CA GLN A 344 2.22 -20.17 9.01
C GLN A 344 1.24 -19.13 9.57
N MET A 345 0.00 -19.52 9.89
CA MET A 345 -1.01 -18.59 10.41
C MET A 345 -0.53 -17.95 11.73
N GLU A 346 -0.61 -16.62 11.77
CA GLU A 346 -0.26 -15.72 12.88
C GLU A 346 -1.50 -14.98 13.40
N GLU A 347 -2.49 -14.69 12.55
CA GLU A 347 -3.74 -14.03 12.91
C GLU A 347 -4.94 -14.62 12.15
N LEU A 348 -5.95 -15.06 12.90
CA LEU A 348 -7.28 -15.42 12.38
C LEU A 348 -8.34 -14.52 13.02
N ASP A 349 -8.90 -13.60 12.23
CA ASP A 349 -9.92 -12.66 12.71
C ASP A 349 -11.33 -13.17 12.39
N VAL A 350 -12.01 -13.67 13.43
CA VAL A 350 -13.44 -14.01 13.45
C VAL A 350 -14.16 -13.24 14.56
N SER A 351 -13.78 -11.97 14.76
CA SER A 351 -14.18 -11.13 15.92
C SER A 351 -15.70 -10.96 16.14
N ASN A 352 -16.55 -11.31 15.17
CA ASN A 352 -18.00 -11.28 15.33
C ASN A 352 -18.62 -12.62 15.80
N VAL A 353 -17.82 -13.68 15.98
CA VAL A 353 -18.30 -14.99 16.42
C VAL A 353 -18.34 -15.07 17.94
N VAL A 354 -19.53 -15.35 18.49
CA VAL A 354 -19.73 -15.56 19.93
C VAL A 354 -19.55 -17.04 20.28
N VAL A 355 -18.62 -17.34 21.18
CA VAL A 355 -18.08 -18.69 21.44
C VAL A 355 -18.54 -19.26 22.80
N THR A 356 -18.08 -20.46 23.18
CA THR A 356 -18.37 -21.10 24.49
C THR A 356 -17.12 -21.72 25.12
N GLU A 357 -17.19 -22.18 26.38
CA GLU A 357 -16.09 -22.91 27.05
C GLU A 357 -15.67 -24.21 26.30
N GLN A 358 -16.51 -24.75 25.40
CA GLN A 358 -16.12 -25.87 24.53
C GLN A 358 -15.17 -25.40 23.41
N PHE A 359 -15.44 -24.25 22.79
CA PHE A 359 -14.56 -23.63 21.79
C PHE A 359 -13.17 -23.35 22.37
N SER A 360 -13.10 -22.79 23.58
CA SER A 360 -11.83 -22.54 24.27
C SER A 360 -10.98 -23.82 24.41
N LYS A 361 -11.58 -24.96 24.76
CA LYS A 361 -10.87 -26.25 24.89
C LYS A 361 -10.35 -26.79 23.55
N ILE A 362 -11.02 -26.47 22.44
CA ILE A 362 -10.54 -26.80 21.09
C ILE A 362 -9.36 -25.88 20.72
N LEU A 363 -9.46 -24.60 21.07
CA LEU A 363 -8.47 -23.55 20.84
C LEU A 363 -7.18 -23.73 21.67
N ASP A 364 -7.28 -24.15 22.92
CA ASP A 364 -6.12 -24.59 23.74
C ASP A 364 -5.32 -25.67 22.99
N GLY A 365 -6.06 -26.61 22.39
CA GLY A 365 -5.51 -27.67 21.56
C GLY A 365 -5.01 -27.22 20.18
N LEU A 366 -5.29 -25.99 19.73
CA LEU A 366 -4.69 -25.37 18.54
C LEU A 366 -3.37 -24.69 18.90
N TYR A 367 -3.34 -23.91 19.99
CA TYR A 367 -2.14 -23.22 20.46
C TYR A 367 -1.01 -24.20 20.86
N ALA A 368 -1.35 -25.42 21.28
CA ALA A 368 -0.39 -26.51 21.47
C ALA A 368 0.36 -26.94 20.19
N VAL A 369 -0.14 -26.59 19.00
CA VAL A 369 0.48 -26.86 17.68
C VAL A 369 0.99 -25.57 17.03
N HIS A 370 0.23 -24.47 17.16
CA HIS A 370 0.53 -23.15 16.58
C HIS A 370 0.54 -22.07 17.68
N PRO A 371 1.57 -22.00 18.54
CA PRO A 371 1.62 -21.02 19.64
C PRO A 371 1.77 -19.57 19.15
N GLN A 372 2.25 -19.35 17.93
CA GLN A 372 2.38 -18.03 17.32
C GLN A 372 1.05 -17.43 16.83
N LEU A 373 -0.03 -18.22 16.78
CA LEU A 373 -1.33 -17.81 16.27
C LEU A 373 -2.13 -17.01 17.32
N ASP A 374 -2.72 -15.90 16.91
CA ASP A 374 -3.83 -15.25 17.60
C ASP A 374 -5.16 -15.56 16.91
N VAL A 375 -6.22 -15.80 17.69
CA VAL A 375 -7.57 -15.99 17.17
C VAL A 375 -8.48 -14.96 17.82
N LEU A 376 -8.99 -14.02 17.04
CA LEU A 376 -9.86 -12.95 17.52
C LEU A 376 -11.33 -13.40 17.42
N TYR A 377 -12.06 -13.26 18.51
CA TYR A 377 -13.49 -13.62 18.67
C TYR A 377 -14.15 -12.70 19.70
N ASP A 378 -15.48 -12.61 19.72
CA ASP A 378 -16.23 -11.66 20.56
C ASP A 378 -16.19 -12.02 22.06
N THR A 379 -17.12 -12.87 22.51
CA THR A 379 -17.31 -13.18 23.93
C THR A 379 -17.64 -14.66 24.16
N VAL A 380 -17.36 -15.14 25.36
CA VAL A 380 -17.61 -16.53 25.77
C VAL A 380 -18.96 -16.64 26.48
N LYS A 381 -19.98 -17.14 25.78
CA LYS A 381 -21.30 -17.47 26.36
C LYS A 381 -21.13 -18.49 27.49
N GLY A 382 -21.73 -18.17 28.64
CA GLY A 382 -21.78 -19.03 29.83
C GLY A 382 -20.87 -18.59 30.99
N LEU A 383 -19.94 -17.65 30.80
CA LEU A 383 -19.11 -17.15 31.91
C LEU A 383 -19.86 -16.17 32.81
N SER A 384 -20.25 -16.64 34.00
CA SER A 384 -20.43 -15.74 35.14
C SER A 384 -19.11 -15.04 35.46
N CYS A 385 -19.16 -13.76 35.81
CA CYS A 385 -18.02 -12.82 35.86
C CYS A 385 -17.06 -13.05 37.06
N LYS A 386 -16.53 -14.28 37.20
CA LYS A 386 -15.67 -14.71 38.31
C LYS A 386 -14.41 -15.50 37.90
N LYS A 387 -14.38 -16.18 36.74
CA LYS A 387 -13.14 -16.83 36.22
C LYS A 387 -12.16 -15.81 35.62
N GLN A 388 -12.60 -14.95 34.69
CA GLN A 388 -11.76 -13.86 34.13
C GLN A 388 -11.25 -12.90 35.23
N ALA A 389 -12.05 -12.65 36.27
CA ALA A 389 -11.67 -11.84 37.44
C ALA A 389 -10.59 -12.48 38.36
N LEU A 390 -10.01 -13.61 37.96
CA LEU A 390 -8.86 -14.25 38.62
C LEU A 390 -7.61 -14.24 37.72
N SER A 391 -7.72 -14.51 36.41
CA SER A 391 -6.57 -14.40 35.47
C SER A 391 -6.13 -12.95 35.25
N LEU A 392 -7.08 -12.00 35.22
CA LEU A 392 -6.80 -10.57 34.99
C LEU A 392 -6.31 -9.80 36.23
N ARG A 393 -6.08 -10.47 37.38
CA ARG A 393 -5.70 -9.77 38.64
C ARG A 393 -4.30 -9.16 38.63
N THR A 394 -3.38 -9.71 37.84
CA THR A 394 -2.00 -9.20 37.76
C THR A 394 -1.70 -8.79 36.32
N LYS A 395 -1.50 -7.48 36.10
CA LYS A 395 -1.11 -6.94 34.79
C LYS A 395 0.17 -7.64 34.29
N PRO A 396 0.28 -8.03 33.01
CA PRO A 396 1.40 -8.84 32.50
C PRO A 396 2.78 -8.26 32.84
N MET A 397 2.96 -6.95 32.64
CA MET A 397 4.22 -6.25 32.97
C MET A 397 4.62 -6.37 34.45
N LYS A 398 3.67 -6.51 35.39
CA LYS A 398 3.99 -6.74 36.80
C LYS A 398 4.52 -8.15 37.08
N LEU A 399 4.11 -9.15 36.30
CA LEU A 399 4.66 -10.51 36.40
C LEU A 399 6.13 -10.51 35.94
N ILE A 400 6.40 -9.84 34.81
CA ILE A 400 7.77 -9.66 34.29
C ILE A 400 8.63 -8.89 35.29
N GLN A 401 8.14 -7.75 35.80
CA GLN A 401 8.87 -6.93 36.79
C GLN A 401 9.17 -7.73 38.07
N SER A 402 8.22 -8.49 38.60
CA SER A 402 8.41 -9.28 39.81
C SER A 402 9.53 -10.33 39.65
N TYR A 403 9.62 -10.96 38.47
CA TYR A 403 10.70 -11.91 38.14
C TYR A 403 12.05 -11.20 37.97
N VAL A 404 12.06 -10.07 37.25
CA VAL A 404 13.21 -9.17 37.04
C VAL A 404 13.82 -8.73 38.38
N ASP A 405 12.98 -8.27 39.31
CA ASP A 405 13.36 -7.85 40.66
C ASP A 405 13.87 -9.05 41.49
N GLN A 406 13.15 -10.18 41.48
CA GLN A 406 13.50 -11.39 42.24
C GLN A 406 14.86 -11.97 41.81
N HIS A 407 15.15 -11.97 40.52
CA HIS A 407 16.40 -12.52 39.97
C HIS A 407 17.52 -11.47 39.80
N LYS A 408 17.25 -10.19 40.09
CA LYS A 408 18.19 -9.06 39.92
C LYS A 408 18.73 -8.92 38.49
N ILE A 409 17.89 -9.25 37.50
CA ILE A 409 18.20 -9.14 36.07
C ILE A 409 17.59 -7.82 35.57
N PRO A 410 18.29 -6.95 34.84
CA PRO A 410 17.67 -5.75 34.27
C PRO A 410 16.49 -6.09 33.35
N LEU A 411 15.41 -5.28 33.38
CA LEU A 411 14.22 -5.50 32.53
C LEU A 411 14.60 -5.62 31.03
N VAL A 412 15.56 -4.81 30.58
CA VAL A 412 16.15 -4.88 29.24
C VAL A 412 16.70 -6.26 28.91
N ALA A 413 17.39 -6.90 29.86
CA ALA A 413 18.02 -8.20 29.67
C ALA A 413 17.00 -9.36 29.66
N PHE A 414 15.85 -9.20 30.35
CA PHE A 414 14.72 -10.12 30.16
C PHE A 414 14.24 -10.08 28.70
N PHE A 415 13.90 -8.91 28.18
CA PHE A 415 13.40 -8.79 26.80
C PHE A 415 14.46 -9.14 25.74
N LYS A 416 15.74 -8.77 25.93
CA LYS A 416 16.84 -9.27 25.07
C LYS A 416 16.92 -10.79 25.03
N SER A 417 16.57 -11.48 26.12
CA SER A 417 16.57 -12.95 26.18
C SER A 417 15.38 -13.63 25.50
N LEU A 418 14.41 -12.86 24.97
CA LEU A 418 13.32 -13.37 24.13
C LEU A 418 13.66 -13.33 22.63
N ASN A 419 14.54 -12.41 22.22
CA ASN A 419 14.94 -12.21 20.83
C ASN A 419 16.31 -12.87 20.57
N PRO A 420 16.42 -13.90 19.70
CA PRO A 420 17.71 -14.54 19.39
C PRO A 420 18.79 -13.60 18.85
N THR A 421 18.41 -12.45 18.27
CA THR A 421 19.34 -11.43 17.78
C THR A 421 19.80 -10.45 18.86
N GLY A 422 19.17 -10.45 20.04
CA GLY A 422 19.39 -9.47 21.11
C GLY A 422 18.87 -8.05 20.82
N ALA A 423 18.18 -7.83 19.70
CA ALA A 423 17.59 -6.53 19.34
C ALA A 423 16.36 -6.16 20.20
N MET A 424 16.04 -4.86 20.24
CA MET A 424 14.92 -4.30 21.00
C MET A 424 13.56 -4.34 20.29
N GLU A 425 13.54 -4.87 19.06
CA GLU A 425 12.33 -5.07 18.24
C GLU A 425 12.30 -6.49 17.70
N MET A 426 11.11 -7.06 17.55
CA MET A 426 10.88 -8.33 16.86
C MET A 426 9.41 -8.46 16.40
N PRO A 427 9.09 -9.37 15.44
CA PRO A 427 7.72 -9.56 14.98
C PRO A 427 6.77 -10.02 16.09
N VAL A 428 5.50 -9.62 16.01
CA VAL A 428 4.44 -9.97 16.99
C VAL A 428 4.28 -11.49 17.16
N SER A 429 4.34 -12.26 16.08
CA SER A 429 4.24 -13.72 16.08
C SER A 429 5.43 -14.38 16.79
N GLU A 430 6.64 -13.87 16.57
CA GLU A 430 7.86 -14.34 17.25
C GLU A 430 7.89 -13.94 18.72
N PHE A 431 7.48 -12.72 19.06
CA PHE A 431 7.38 -12.24 20.43
C PHE A 431 6.37 -13.08 21.25
N ARG A 432 5.19 -13.35 20.66
CA ARG A 432 4.18 -14.25 21.22
C ARG A 432 4.74 -15.65 21.46
N ARG A 433 5.36 -16.24 20.43
CA ARG A 433 6.02 -17.56 20.51
C ARG A 433 7.08 -17.60 21.62
N ALA A 434 7.94 -16.59 21.71
CA ALA A 434 8.98 -16.49 22.72
C ALA A 434 8.41 -16.35 24.15
N LEU A 435 7.37 -15.53 24.34
CA LEU A 435 6.69 -15.36 25.62
C LEU A 435 5.93 -16.59 26.10
N LEU A 436 5.44 -17.45 25.20
CA LEU A 436 4.73 -18.68 25.54
C LEU A 436 5.69 -19.88 25.74
N GLN A 437 6.87 -19.87 25.10
CA GLN A 437 7.88 -20.93 25.23
C GLN A 437 8.85 -20.72 26.41
N GLN A 438 8.98 -19.50 26.93
CA GLN A 438 9.83 -19.22 28.08
C GLN A 438 9.21 -19.70 29.41
N ASN A 439 9.99 -20.43 30.20
CA ASN A 439 9.56 -20.96 31.50
C ASN A 439 9.85 -20.00 32.69
N LYS A 440 10.18 -18.73 32.43
CA LYS A 440 10.62 -17.77 33.47
C LYS A 440 9.44 -17.06 34.13
N VAL A 441 8.47 -16.63 33.32
CA VAL A 441 7.32 -15.82 33.72
C VAL A 441 6.05 -16.41 33.10
N PRO A 442 5.38 -17.37 33.76
CA PRO A 442 4.16 -17.98 33.21
C PRO A 442 3.07 -16.93 32.96
N MET A 443 2.55 -16.90 31.73
CA MET A 443 1.48 -15.98 31.28
C MET A 443 0.47 -16.74 30.40
N SER A 444 -0.81 -16.32 30.44
CA SER A 444 -1.84 -16.85 29.53
C SER A 444 -1.81 -16.17 28.16
N GLN A 445 -2.47 -16.77 27.15
CA GLN A 445 -2.65 -16.16 25.83
C GLN A 445 -3.24 -14.74 25.93
N ASP A 446 -4.27 -14.56 26.77
CA ASP A 446 -4.90 -13.26 27.04
C ASP A 446 -3.90 -12.22 27.57
N GLN A 447 -3.01 -12.64 28.48
CA GLN A 447 -2.00 -11.77 29.10
C GLN A 447 -0.89 -11.40 28.10
N VAL A 448 -0.50 -12.34 27.24
CA VAL A 448 0.43 -12.07 26.13
C VAL A 448 -0.21 -11.11 25.13
N GLY A 449 -1.49 -11.27 24.79
CA GLY A 449 -2.24 -10.33 23.96
C GLY A 449 -2.41 -8.93 24.58
N GLU A 450 -2.71 -8.84 25.88
CA GLU A 450 -2.78 -7.56 26.62
C GLU A 450 -1.41 -6.86 26.68
N LEU A 451 -0.32 -7.62 26.69
CA LEU A 451 1.05 -7.10 26.64
C LEU A 451 1.43 -6.62 25.23
N ILE A 452 1.14 -7.41 24.19
CA ILE A 452 1.36 -7.02 22.78
C ILE A 452 0.64 -5.70 22.47
N LYS A 453 -0.64 -5.57 22.85
CA LYS A 453 -1.43 -4.34 22.67
C LYS A 453 -0.92 -3.10 23.45
N LYS A 454 0.20 -3.20 24.15
CA LYS A 454 0.89 -2.11 24.86
C LYS A 454 2.33 -1.88 24.40
N LEU A 455 2.87 -2.78 23.57
CA LEU A 455 4.25 -2.79 23.08
C LEU A 455 4.33 -2.78 21.54
N GLU A 456 3.20 -2.97 20.87
CA GLU A 456 3.06 -2.82 19.42
C GLU A 456 2.95 -1.34 19.06
N GLU A 457 4.05 -0.77 18.55
CA GLU A 457 4.12 0.62 18.06
C GLU A 457 3.75 0.73 16.57
N SER A 458 3.88 -0.38 15.83
CA SER A 458 3.49 -0.47 14.41
C SER A 458 2.99 -1.88 14.09
N LYS A 459 2.00 -1.98 13.19
CA LYS A 459 1.28 -3.23 12.89
C LYS A 459 2.22 -4.39 12.58
N GLY A 460 2.30 -5.38 13.46
CA GLY A 460 3.10 -6.60 13.33
C GLY A 460 4.50 -6.54 13.96
N MET A 461 4.95 -5.42 14.54
CA MET A 461 6.25 -5.29 15.22
C MET A 461 6.11 -4.82 16.67
N VAL A 462 6.74 -5.56 17.59
CA VAL A 462 6.80 -5.22 19.01
C VAL A 462 8.12 -4.51 19.30
N ASN A 463 8.06 -3.33 19.91
CA ASN A 463 9.22 -2.58 20.39
C ASN A 463 9.17 -2.47 21.91
N PHE A 464 10.29 -2.72 22.57
CA PHE A 464 10.42 -2.64 24.04
C PHE A 464 11.47 -1.63 24.52
N ARG A 465 12.00 -0.78 23.63
CA ARG A 465 12.86 0.36 24.03
C ARG A 465 12.19 1.25 25.06
N HIS A 466 10.93 1.61 24.86
CA HIS A 466 10.18 2.51 25.75
C HIS A 466 9.75 1.87 27.09
N CYS A 467 9.91 0.55 27.27
CA CYS A 467 9.79 -0.07 28.59
C CYS A 467 11.01 0.18 29.49
N VAL A 468 12.09 0.69 28.92
CA VAL A 468 13.33 1.02 29.65
C VAL A 468 13.27 2.48 30.04
N CYS A 469 12.94 2.77 31.30
CA CYS A 469 13.25 4.08 31.86
C CYS A 469 14.77 4.29 31.77
N PRO A 470 15.25 5.46 31.30
CA PRO A 470 16.69 5.74 31.30
C PRO A 470 17.22 5.67 32.73
N GLU A 471 18.40 5.05 32.90
CA GLU A 471 19.00 4.90 34.22
C GLU A 471 19.27 6.29 34.83
N PRO A 472 18.86 6.56 36.08
CA PRO A 472 19.17 7.82 36.76
C PRO A 472 20.64 7.84 37.18
N GLY A 473 21.54 7.95 36.21
CA GLY A 473 22.91 7.45 36.31
C GLY A 473 24.04 8.36 35.82
N LEU A 474 23.78 9.51 35.17
CA LEU A 474 24.76 10.59 35.02
C LEU A 474 24.12 11.93 34.64
N GLN A 475 24.28 12.97 35.47
CA GLN A 475 24.02 14.38 35.10
C GLN A 475 25.34 15.14 34.96
N PRO A 476 25.50 15.94 33.89
CA PRO A 476 26.37 17.10 33.89
C PRO A 476 25.55 18.42 33.84
N GLY A 477 25.86 19.36 34.74
CA GLY A 477 25.48 20.77 34.60
C GLY A 477 24.12 21.20 35.19
N HIS A 478 24.15 21.84 36.36
CA HIS A 478 23.07 22.72 36.81
C HIS A 478 23.07 24.05 36.03
N HIS A 479 21.90 24.56 35.65
CA HIS A 479 21.48 25.98 35.77
C HIS A 479 19.93 25.99 35.68
N SER A 480 19.20 26.37 36.73
CA SER A 480 18.81 27.74 37.13
C SER A 480 17.68 28.32 36.26
N ALA A 481 16.52 28.78 36.76
CA ALA A 481 15.93 28.77 38.12
C ALA A 481 14.41 29.14 38.07
N ALA A 482 13.70 29.05 39.20
CA ALA A 482 12.40 29.66 39.57
C ALA A 482 11.19 29.53 38.58
N VAL A 483 10.03 28.96 38.92
CA VAL A 483 9.14 29.19 40.08
C VAL A 483 8.59 30.61 40.18
N THR A 484 7.37 30.81 39.67
CA THR A 484 6.40 31.76 40.27
C THR A 484 4.99 31.19 40.13
N ALA A 485 4.27 31.08 41.25
CA ALA A 485 2.83 30.83 41.28
C ALA A 485 2.17 31.89 42.18
N HIS A 486 1.01 32.41 41.80
CA HIS A 486 0.22 33.33 42.61
C HIS A 486 -1.25 32.93 42.59
N LEU A 487 -1.88 33.01 43.77
CA LEU A 487 -3.31 32.75 43.96
C LEU A 487 -4.09 34.06 43.91
N ALA A 488 -5.30 34.02 43.37
CA ALA A 488 -6.39 34.92 43.75
C ALA A 488 -7.76 34.26 43.52
N ALA A 489 -8.67 34.47 44.47
CA ALA A 489 -10.09 34.09 44.48
C ALA A 489 -10.76 34.95 45.60
N PRO A 490 -12.07 34.84 45.93
CA PRO A 490 -13.20 34.17 45.27
C PRO A 490 -14.41 35.15 45.11
N LEU A 491 -15.66 34.66 45.23
CA LEU A 491 -16.94 35.39 45.46
C LEU A 491 -17.57 36.10 44.24
N SER A 492 -18.91 36.21 44.09
CA SER A 492 -20.06 35.55 44.77
C SER A 492 -21.39 35.89 44.06
N ASP A 493 -22.42 35.03 44.19
CA ASP A 493 -23.86 35.38 44.28
C ASP A 493 -24.58 36.12 43.10
N MET A 494 -25.91 36.03 42.90
CA MET A 494 -26.95 35.02 43.23
C MET A 494 -28.20 35.27 42.33
N GLN A 495 -29.23 34.40 42.41
CA GLN A 495 -30.63 34.61 41.95
C GLN A 495 -30.89 34.75 40.42
N GLN A 496 -32.13 34.68 39.92
CA GLN A 496 -33.18 33.62 39.99
C GLN A 496 -34.33 34.00 39.00
N HIS A 497 -35.35 33.13 38.89
CA HIS A 497 -36.55 33.21 38.00
C HIS A 497 -36.32 32.84 36.51
N GLY A 498 -37.22 32.11 35.84
CA GLY A 498 -38.44 31.46 36.33
C GLY A 498 -39.09 30.49 35.33
N ALA A 499 -39.88 29.55 35.84
CA ALA A 499 -40.75 28.62 35.07
C ALA A 499 -42.15 29.28 34.85
N PRO A 500 -43.18 28.67 34.17
CA PRO A 500 -43.33 27.24 33.83
C PRO A 500 -44.11 26.83 32.54
N THR A 501 -44.05 25.51 32.24
CA THR A 501 -45.09 24.65 31.59
C THR A 501 -45.74 25.00 30.23
N ARG A 502 -45.78 23.99 29.35
CA ARG A 502 -47.06 23.35 28.92
C ARG A 502 -46.88 21.90 28.41
N ARG A 503 -48.00 21.16 28.34
CA ARG A 503 -48.10 19.74 27.91
C ARG A 503 -48.84 19.61 26.56
N ARG A 504 -48.46 18.61 25.75
CA ARG A 504 -49.29 17.62 25.00
C ARG A 504 -48.37 16.93 23.97
N THR A 505 -48.16 15.61 23.88
CA THR A 505 -49.01 14.40 23.89
C THR A 505 -49.86 14.15 22.64
N LEU A 506 -49.41 13.15 21.86
CA LEU A 506 -50.18 12.10 21.16
C LEU A 506 -50.99 12.42 19.88
N ASN A 507 -50.65 11.62 18.86
CA ASN A 507 -51.53 10.67 18.13
C ASN A 507 -52.01 10.95 16.67
N LYS A 508 -51.77 9.88 15.88
CA LYS A 508 -52.61 9.26 14.83
C LYS A 508 -52.68 9.83 13.41
N SER A 509 -52.58 8.89 12.48
CA SER A 509 -53.02 8.93 11.08
C SER A 509 -54.55 8.80 10.93
N PRO A 510 -55.10 9.12 9.75
CA PRO A 510 -56.38 8.60 9.26
C PRO A 510 -56.22 7.60 8.08
N GLU A 511 -57.30 6.92 7.71
CA GLU A 511 -57.36 5.84 6.71
C GLU A 511 -58.13 6.24 5.42
N HIS A 512 -58.36 5.27 4.52
CA HIS A 512 -59.07 5.33 3.23
C HIS A 512 -60.50 5.92 3.25
N PRO A 513 -61.14 6.12 2.07
CA PRO A 513 -62.19 5.15 1.69
C PRO A 513 -62.38 4.83 0.18
N HIS A 514 -62.63 3.53 -0.07
CA HIS A 514 -63.56 2.87 -1.03
C HIS A 514 -63.91 3.37 -2.46
N GLY A 515 -63.86 2.39 -3.39
CA GLY A 515 -64.90 2.10 -4.40
C GLY A 515 -64.35 1.34 -5.62
N LYS A 516 -65.08 0.55 -6.42
CA LYS A 516 -66.26 -0.36 -6.33
C LYS A 516 -66.57 -0.77 -7.80
N GLN A 517 -67.08 -1.98 -8.06
CA GLN A 517 -67.56 -2.51 -9.37
C GLN A 517 -66.45 -2.78 -10.44
N GLY A 518 -66.60 -3.74 -11.37
CA GLY A 518 -67.63 -4.80 -11.48
C GLY A 518 -67.55 -5.65 -12.77
N GLU A 519 -68.23 -6.81 -12.77
CA GLU A 519 -68.59 -7.71 -13.90
C GLU A 519 -67.44 -8.51 -14.60
N LYS A 520 -67.57 -9.85 -14.79
CA LYS A 520 -68.06 -10.65 -15.97
C LYS A 520 -67.18 -10.51 -17.25
N THR A 521 -67.00 -11.50 -18.14
CA THR A 521 -67.71 -12.77 -18.44
C THR A 521 -66.77 -13.96 -18.78
N GLU A 522 -67.34 -15.16 -18.71
CA GLU A 522 -67.16 -16.40 -19.51
C GLU A 522 -66.18 -16.42 -20.71
N GLY A 523 -65.52 -17.57 -20.97
CA GLY A 523 -64.67 -17.77 -22.16
C GLY A 523 -63.92 -19.11 -22.29
N SER A 524 -64.51 -20.26 -21.92
CA SER A 524 -63.85 -21.57 -22.05
C SER A 524 -63.88 -22.14 -23.49
N GLY A 525 -62.71 -22.48 -24.05
CA GLY A 525 -62.55 -23.19 -25.33
C GLY A 525 -61.60 -24.40 -25.19
N ASN A 526 -61.80 -25.43 -26.03
CA ASN A 526 -61.27 -26.78 -25.77
C ASN A 526 -59.91 -27.12 -26.41
N PHE A 527 -59.27 -28.12 -25.78
CA PHE A 527 -58.31 -29.09 -26.32
C PHE A 527 -58.34 -29.33 -27.85
N HIS A 528 -57.18 -29.47 -28.48
CA HIS A 528 -56.58 -30.80 -28.74
C HIS A 528 -55.08 -30.75 -29.08
N GLU A 529 -54.52 -31.95 -29.23
CA GLU A 529 -53.17 -32.44 -29.59
C GLU A 529 -52.46 -31.70 -30.78
N GLN A 530 -51.16 -31.91 -31.09
CA GLN A 530 -50.35 -33.12 -30.91
C GLN A 530 -48.81 -32.87 -30.83
N GLU A 531 -48.06 -33.98 -30.80
CA GLU A 531 -46.59 -34.21 -30.84
C GLU A 531 -45.82 -33.32 -31.86
N GLU A 532 -44.50 -33.06 -31.73
CA GLU A 532 -43.43 -34.05 -31.97
C GLU A 532 -42.06 -33.76 -31.32
N THR A 533 -41.01 -34.50 -31.73
CA THR A 533 -39.79 -34.77 -30.94
C THR A 533 -38.50 -34.04 -31.39
N THR A 534 -37.47 -34.15 -30.53
CA THR A 534 -36.00 -34.17 -30.76
C THR A 534 -35.20 -33.03 -30.11
N LYS A 535 -33.94 -33.20 -29.67
CA LYS A 535 -33.07 -34.40 -29.48
C LYS A 535 -32.03 -34.10 -28.38
N THR A 536 -31.50 -35.13 -27.73
CA THR A 536 -30.30 -35.02 -26.88
C THR A 536 -29.03 -35.43 -27.63
N SER A 537 -27.91 -34.75 -27.36
CA SER A 537 -26.56 -35.28 -27.63
C SER A 537 -25.53 -34.69 -26.69
N LYS A 538 -24.83 -35.56 -25.94
CA LYS A 538 -23.55 -35.21 -25.30
C LYS A 538 -22.50 -35.00 -26.41
N ILE A 539 -21.59 -34.03 -26.22
CA ILE A 539 -20.25 -34.09 -26.80
C ILE A 539 -19.26 -33.70 -25.70
N GLU A 540 -18.25 -34.53 -25.50
CA GLU A 540 -17.08 -34.20 -24.68
C GLU A 540 -16.06 -33.48 -25.57
N SER A 541 -15.51 -32.35 -25.14
CA SER A 541 -14.47 -31.63 -25.88
C SER A 541 -13.26 -31.35 -24.99
N SER A 542 -12.42 -32.36 -24.83
CA SER A 542 -11.01 -32.18 -24.49
C SER A 542 -10.34 -31.33 -25.57
N VAL A 543 -9.83 -30.16 -25.21
CA VAL A 543 -9.05 -29.29 -26.11
C VAL A 543 -7.58 -29.35 -25.70
N ASN A 544 -6.72 -29.66 -26.66
CA ASN A 544 -5.29 -29.81 -26.42
C ASN A 544 -4.59 -28.46 -26.22
N ILE A 545 -3.50 -28.50 -25.47
CA ILE A 545 -2.47 -27.44 -25.48
C ILE A 545 -1.72 -27.58 -26.81
N CYS A 546 -1.85 -26.58 -27.69
CA CYS A 546 -1.11 -26.50 -28.95
C CYS A 546 -0.56 -25.10 -29.18
N ASP A 547 0.64 -25.07 -29.75
CA ASP A 547 1.56 -23.95 -29.93
C ASP A 547 0.95 -22.65 -30.49
N TYR A 548 1.19 -21.53 -29.79
CA TYR A 548 1.13 -20.18 -30.35
C TYR A 548 2.54 -19.60 -30.52
N ASN A 549 3.31 -20.23 -31.40
CA ASN A 549 4.71 -19.85 -31.63
C ASN A 549 4.99 -19.52 -33.11
N HIS A 550 4.13 -18.73 -33.77
CA HIS A 550 4.41 -18.03 -35.05
C HIS A 550 3.38 -16.93 -35.37
N LEU A 551 3.54 -15.74 -34.77
CA LEU A 551 3.01 -14.48 -35.34
C LEU A 551 4.10 -13.41 -35.25
N LYS A 552 4.80 -13.16 -36.36
CA LYS A 552 5.64 -11.96 -36.51
C LYS A 552 4.70 -10.76 -36.69
N PRO A 553 4.82 -9.67 -35.92
CA PRO A 553 4.18 -8.41 -36.29
C PRO A 553 4.78 -7.91 -37.62
N PRO A 554 3.99 -7.28 -38.50
CA PRO A 554 4.50 -6.68 -39.73
C PRO A 554 5.43 -5.50 -39.40
N GLY A 555 6.43 -5.28 -40.26
CA GLY A 555 7.36 -4.16 -40.09
C GLY A 555 6.67 -2.81 -40.28
N TYR A 556 6.75 -1.94 -39.28
CA TYR A 556 6.39 -0.53 -39.42
C TYR A 556 7.52 0.23 -40.10
N SER A 557 7.20 0.96 -41.17
CA SER A 557 8.17 1.84 -41.84
C SER A 557 8.54 3.01 -40.93
N LEU A 558 9.77 3.49 -41.04
CA LEU A 558 10.40 4.41 -40.08
C LEU A 558 10.04 5.90 -40.33
N ASP A 559 8.86 6.14 -40.91
CA ASP A 559 8.46 7.40 -41.55
C ASP A 559 7.39 8.21 -40.78
N ILE A 560 7.25 7.96 -39.46
CA ILE A 560 6.39 8.76 -38.57
C ILE A 560 7.20 9.20 -37.33
N LEU A 561 8.29 9.93 -37.56
CA LEU A 561 9.18 10.43 -36.50
C LEU A 561 9.41 11.95 -36.52
N ASP A 562 8.67 12.70 -37.35
CA ASP A 562 8.94 14.13 -37.61
C ASP A 562 7.70 15.05 -37.50
N LYS A 563 6.70 14.66 -36.68
CA LYS A 563 5.53 15.52 -36.37
C LYS A 563 5.13 15.60 -34.89
N THR A 564 5.75 14.81 -34.01
CA THR A 564 5.45 14.80 -32.56
C THR A 564 6.14 15.90 -31.77
N VAL A 565 6.94 16.77 -32.43
CA VAL A 565 7.61 17.93 -31.81
C VAL A 565 6.64 19.13 -31.62
N ALA A 566 5.42 19.04 -32.18
CA ALA A 566 4.49 20.17 -32.30
C ALA A 566 3.58 20.46 -31.08
N ASN A 567 3.51 19.57 -30.07
CA ASN A 567 2.72 19.79 -28.85
C ASN A 567 3.64 19.99 -27.63
N LYS A 568 4.11 21.23 -27.42
CA LYS A 568 4.85 21.67 -26.22
C LYS A 568 4.10 22.80 -25.50
N ASP A 569 2.81 22.56 -25.24
CA ASP A 569 1.83 23.65 -25.08
C ASP A 569 1.31 23.85 -23.64
N ILE A 570 2.11 23.44 -22.64
CA ILE A 570 1.86 23.70 -21.21
C ILE A 570 2.81 24.76 -20.61
N PHE A 571 3.95 25.05 -21.27
CA PHE A 571 4.95 26.04 -20.82
C PHE A 571 5.20 27.14 -21.86
N ARG A 572 4.13 27.80 -22.32
CA ARG A 572 4.19 28.94 -23.28
C ARG A 572 4.15 30.34 -22.64
N ASP A 573 4.66 30.50 -21.41
CA ASP A 573 5.00 31.82 -20.88
C ASP A 573 6.53 32.07 -20.95
N PRO A 574 7.01 33.06 -21.73
CA PRO A 574 8.42 33.45 -21.76
C PRO A 574 9.01 33.79 -20.37
N ALA A 575 8.22 34.31 -19.44
CA ALA A 575 8.67 34.75 -18.12
C ALA A 575 9.12 33.57 -17.21
N LEU A 576 8.56 32.38 -17.43
CA LEU A 576 8.98 31.15 -16.73
C LEU A 576 10.22 30.51 -17.39
N LYS A 577 10.30 30.60 -18.72
CA LYS A 577 11.33 29.94 -19.53
C LYS A 577 12.76 30.42 -19.23
N GLY A 578 12.91 31.69 -18.84
CA GLY A 578 14.19 32.25 -18.41
C GLY A 578 14.66 31.83 -17.01
N LYS A 579 13.79 31.24 -16.18
CA LYS A 579 14.08 30.91 -14.77
C LYS A 579 14.30 29.42 -14.51
N ALA A 580 13.65 28.54 -15.27
CA ALA A 580 13.82 27.09 -15.10
C ALA A 580 15.17 26.54 -15.61
N HIS A 581 15.79 27.18 -16.61
CA HIS A 581 17.00 26.65 -17.25
C HIS A 581 18.30 26.79 -16.43
N LEU A 582 18.29 27.49 -15.30
CA LEU A 582 19.47 27.70 -14.45
C LEU A 582 19.71 26.60 -13.41
N ALA A 583 18.81 25.62 -13.28
CA ALA A 583 18.87 24.53 -12.29
C ALA A 583 19.12 23.15 -12.93
N ALA A 584 20.07 23.05 -13.87
CA ALA A 584 20.46 21.77 -14.47
C ALA A 584 21.53 21.06 -13.62
N PRO A 585 21.36 19.78 -13.23
CA PRO A 585 22.41 19.02 -12.55
C PRO A 585 23.60 18.77 -13.49
N VAL A 586 24.80 18.68 -12.91
CA VAL A 586 26.05 18.50 -13.67
C VAL A 586 26.01 17.19 -14.45
N LYS A 587 26.18 17.28 -15.78
CA LYS A 587 26.34 16.10 -16.63
C LYS A 587 27.61 15.34 -16.23
N PHE A 588 27.44 14.15 -15.65
CA PHE A 588 28.51 13.16 -15.64
C PHE A 588 28.87 12.82 -17.09
N LYS A 589 30.15 13.00 -17.43
CA LYS A 589 30.72 12.40 -18.65
C LYS A 589 31.18 11.00 -18.29
N GLU A 590 30.49 10.00 -18.83
CA GLU A 590 31.10 8.68 -18.99
C GLU A 590 32.28 8.77 -19.97
N ARG A 591 33.26 7.88 -19.82
CA ARG A 591 34.54 7.91 -20.53
C ARG A 591 35.12 6.50 -20.65
#